data_AF-A0A7C2QM05-F1
#
_entry.id   AF-A0A7C2QM05-F1
#
_cell.length_a   1.000
_cell.length_b   1.000
_cell.length_c   1.000
_cell.angle_alpha   90.00
_cell.angle_beta   90.00
_cell.angle_gamma   90.00
#
_symmetry.space_group_name_H-M   'P 1'
#
loop_
_entity.id
_entity.type
_entity.pdbx_description
1 polymer ?
#
loop_
_entity_poly.entity_id
_entity_poly.type
_entity_poly.pdbx_seq_one_letter_code
_entity_poly.pdbx_strand_id
1 'polypeptide(L)'
;DRSEGRLPEAIAAAERAVFYAPDRPELRRELGDLYESTGLLALAAAEYRWVLSLRPDDVEAHLALARLAEKEGRYAGALEAYRRVLLLDRQHTMARIRYESLAERLRPESL
;
A
#
# COMPACT_ATOMS: atom_id res chain seq x y z
N ASP A 1 27.69 -4.79 -0.76
CA ASP A 1 26.75 -3.72 -1.11
C ASP A 1 26.73 -3.32 -2.57
N ARG A 2 25.95 -4.01 -3.40
CA ARG A 2 25.53 -3.50 -4.74
C ARG A 2 24.04 -3.16 -4.78
N SER A 3 23.30 -3.50 -3.72
CA SER A 3 21.87 -3.31 -3.55
C SER A 3 21.53 -1.89 -3.13
N GLU A 4 22.30 -1.28 -2.23
CA GLU A 4 22.02 0.05 -1.70
C GLU A 4 22.22 1.17 -2.73
N GLY A 5 23.17 1.02 -3.66
CA GLY A 5 23.36 1.98 -4.77
C GLY A 5 22.32 1.87 -5.91
N ARG A 6 21.64 0.72 -6.04
CA ARG A 6 20.65 0.47 -7.10
C ARG A 6 19.26 0.99 -6.75
N LEU A 7 18.95 1.13 -5.46
CA LEU A 7 17.65 1.61 -4.99
C LEU A 7 17.40 3.08 -5.34
N PRO A 8 18.38 4.01 -5.17
CA PRO A 8 18.26 5.39 -5.66
C PRO A 8 18.08 5.48 -7.18
N GLU A 9 18.80 4.65 -7.95
CA GLU A 9 18.69 4.64 -9.42
C GLU A 9 17.32 4.12 -9.89
N ALA A 10 16.78 3.09 -9.24
CA ALA A 10 15.46 2.55 -9.54
C ALA A 10 14.35 3.57 -9.27
N ILE A 11 14.41 4.27 -8.13
CA ILE A 11 13.48 5.35 -7.80
C ILE A 11 13.58 6.46 -8.86
N ALA A 12 14.79 6.94 -9.18
CA ALA A 12 14.96 7.99 -10.18
C ALA A 12 14.47 7.57 -11.58
N ALA A 13 14.59 6.28 -11.95
CA ALA A 13 14.01 5.76 -13.18
C ALA A 13 12.48 5.75 -13.14
N ALA A 14 11.89 5.31 -12.03
CA ALA A 14 10.44 5.27 -11.85
C ALA A 14 9.83 6.69 -11.80
N GLU A 15 10.46 7.64 -11.11
CA GLU A 15 10.05 9.05 -11.09
C GLU A 15 10.05 9.65 -12.51
N ARG A 16 11.08 9.36 -13.31
CA ARG A 16 11.10 9.78 -14.73
C ARG A 16 9.98 9.12 -15.53
N ALA A 17 9.71 7.83 -15.31
CA ALA A 17 8.62 7.14 -16.00
C ALA A 17 7.26 7.79 -15.67
N VAL A 18 7.01 8.11 -14.40
CA VAL A 18 5.81 8.85 -13.97
C VAL A 18 5.78 10.26 -14.56
N PHE A 19 6.91 10.95 -14.66
CA PHE A 19 6.99 12.28 -15.27
C PHE A 19 6.57 12.27 -16.75
N TYR A 20 7.03 11.28 -17.52
CA TYR A 20 6.70 11.17 -18.95
C TYR A 20 5.30 10.58 -19.22
N ALA A 21 4.73 9.83 -18.28
CA ALA A 21 3.42 9.21 -18.40
C ALA A 21 2.61 9.39 -17.09
N PRO A 22 2.18 10.63 -16.78
CA PRO A 22 1.62 10.99 -15.48
C PRO A 22 0.24 10.39 -15.22
N ASP A 23 -0.44 9.92 -16.25
CA ASP A 23 -1.80 9.37 -16.27
C ASP A 23 -1.83 7.83 -16.18
N ARG A 24 -0.70 7.19 -15.88
CA ARG A 24 -0.59 5.73 -15.75
C ARG A 24 -0.53 5.27 -14.29
N PRO A 25 -1.64 4.74 -13.73
CA PRO A 25 -1.67 4.28 -12.35
C PRO A 25 -0.71 3.13 -12.06
N GLU A 26 -0.38 2.30 -13.06
CA GLU A 26 0.57 1.21 -12.87
C GLU A 26 1.97 1.73 -12.50
N LEU A 27 2.43 2.78 -13.19
CA LEU A 27 3.77 3.35 -12.95
C LEU A 27 3.85 4.01 -11.57
N ARG A 28 2.77 4.65 -11.12
CA ARG A 28 2.72 5.23 -9.78
C ARG A 28 2.62 4.17 -8.70
N ARG A 29 1.90 3.06 -8.94
CA ARG A 29 1.91 1.91 -8.02
C ARG A 29 3.31 1.33 -7.90
N GLU A 30 4.02 1.14 -9.00
CA GLU A 30 5.42 0.68 -9.00
C GLU A 30 6.36 1.65 -8.27
N LEU A 31 6.19 2.96 -8.47
CA LEU A 31 6.93 3.98 -7.72
C LEU A 31 6.63 3.90 -6.21
N GLY A 32 5.36 3.69 -5.85
CA GLY A 32 4.93 3.45 -4.48
C GLY A 32 5.58 2.21 -3.87
N ASP A 33 5.65 1.11 -4.61
CA ASP A 33 6.31 -0.14 -4.17
C ASP A 33 7.81 0.07 -3.93
N LEU A 34 8.48 0.85 -4.79
CA LEU A 34 9.89 1.22 -4.61
C LEU A 34 10.09 2.10 -3.36
N TYR A 35 9.24 3.11 -3.15
CA TYR A 35 9.27 3.92 -1.93
C TYR A 35 8.99 3.07 -0.67
N GLU A 36 8.06 2.13 -0.72
CA GLU A 36 7.77 1.23 0.41
C GLU A 36 9.01 0.38 0.74
N SER A 37 9.66 -0.19 -0.29
CA SER A 37 10.85 -1.05 -0.12
C SER A 37 12.07 -0.31 0.46
N THR A 38 12.12 1.01 0.29
CA THR A 38 13.21 1.87 0.78
C THR A 38 12.88 2.59 2.09
N GLY A 39 11.71 2.29 2.68
CA GLY A 39 11.28 2.90 3.94
C GLY A 39 10.75 4.33 3.80
N LEU A 40 10.60 4.84 2.58
CA LEU A 40 10.00 6.15 2.28
C LEU A 40 8.46 6.07 2.34
N LEU A 41 7.92 5.63 3.48
CA LEU A 41 6.53 5.21 3.63
C LEU A 41 5.51 6.32 3.33
N ALA A 42 5.84 7.57 3.64
CA ALA A 42 4.99 8.71 3.35
C ALA A 42 4.84 8.97 1.84
N LEU A 43 5.93 8.82 1.07
CA LEU A 43 5.93 8.94 -0.39
C LEU A 43 5.17 7.76 -1.01
N ALA A 44 5.40 6.54 -0.52
CA ALA A 44 4.66 5.36 -0.95
C ALA A 44 3.14 5.55 -0.79
N ALA A 45 2.71 6.00 0.38
CA ALA A 45 1.29 6.26 0.66
C ALA A 45 0.70 7.35 -0.26
N ALA A 46 1.47 8.37 -0.63
CA ALA A 46 1.01 9.40 -1.56
C ALA A 46 0.74 8.82 -2.96
N GLU A 47 1.65 7.99 -3.46
CA GLU A 47 1.49 7.35 -4.77
C GLU A 47 0.30 6.38 -4.80
N TYR A 48 0.13 5.54 -3.77
CA TYR A 48 -1.04 4.64 -3.70
C TYR A 48 -2.36 5.40 -3.61
N ARG A 49 -2.42 6.50 -2.85
CA ARG A 49 -3.62 7.35 -2.80
C ARG A 49 -3.92 7.99 -4.15
N TRP A 50 -2.89 8.41 -4.88
CA TRP A 50 -3.06 8.91 -6.24
C TRP A 50 -3.65 7.82 -7.15
N VAL A 51 -3.12 6.58 -7.08
CA VAL A 51 -3.67 5.45 -7.84
C VAL A 51 -5.16 5.27 -7.55
N LEU A 52 -5.55 5.30 -6.27
CA LEU A 52 -6.95 5.19 -5.86
C LEU A 52 -7.84 6.36 -6.29
N SER A 53 -7.26 7.55 -6.56
CA SER A 53 -8.03 8.67 -7.11
C SER A 53 -8.48 8.45 -8.55
N LEU A 54 -7.73 7.63 -9.32
CA LEU A 54 -8.08 7.25 -10.69
C LEU A 54 -8.74 5.87 -10.77
N ARG A 55 -8.33 4.94 -9.91
CA ARG A 55 -8.85 3.57 -9.82
C ARG A 55 -9.27 3.24 -8.38
N PRO A 56 -10.48 3.64 -7.98
CA PRO A 56 -10.96 3.45 -6.61
C PRO A 56 -11.10 1.97 -6.19
N ASP A 57 -11.05 1.06 -7.15
CA ASP A 57 -11.15 -0.40 -7.04
C ASP A 57 -9.79 -1.12 -7.20
N ASP A 58 -8.67 -0.40 -7.25
CA ASP A 58 -7.35 -1.02 -7.31
C ASP A 58 -7.03 -1.76 -5.99
N VAL A 59 -7.09 -3.09 -6.07
CA VAL A 59 -6.91 -4.00 -4.94
C VAL A 59 -5.51 -3.86 -4.32
N GLU A 60 -4.48 -3.74 -5.16
CA GLU A 60 -3.09 -3.68 -4.72
C GLU A 60 -2.79 -2.37 -3.98
N ALA A 61 -3.33 -1.24 -4.47
CA ALA A 61 -3.19 0.04 -3.79
C ALA A 61 -3.89 0.07 -2.42
N HIS A 62 -5.09 -0.50 -2.30
CA HIS A 62 -5.76 -0.67 -0.99
C HIS A 62 -4.96 -1.58 -0.06
N LEU A 63 -4.43 -2.69 -0.58
CA LEU A 63 -3.62 -3.63 0.20
C LEU A 63 -2.34 -2.96 0.71
N ALA A 64 -1.67 -2.16 -0.12
CA ALA A 64 -0.45 -1.46 0.25
C ALA A 64 -0.71 -0.40 1.33
N LEU A 65 -1.76 0.41 1.20
CA LEU A 65 -2.15 1.36 2.25
C LEU A 65 -2.53 0.67 3.57
N ALA A 66 -3.17 -0.50 3.52
CA ALA A 66 -3.47 -1.29 4.71
C ALA A 66 -2.19 -1.73 5.43
N ARG A 67 -1.21 -2.27 4.69
CA ARG A 67 0.10 -2.67 5.24
C ARG A 67 0.85 -1.47 5.83
N LEU A 68 0.86 -0.33 5.15
CA LEU A 68 1.51 0.89 5.65
C LEU A 68 0.85 1.39 6.94
N ALA A 69 -0.49 1.41 7.00
CA ALA A 69 -1.21 1.79 8.21
C ALA A 69 -0.93 0.81 9.37
N GLU A 70 -0.83 -0.49 9.11
CA GLU A 70 -0.45 -1.50 10.13
C GLU A 70 0.98 -1.26 10.66
N LYS A 71 1.95 -0.98 9.76
CA LYS A 71 3.34 -0.65 10.12
C LYS A 71 3.43 0.60 11.00
N GLU A 72 2.57 1.58 10.77
CA GLU A 72 2.47 2.82 11.55
C GLU A 72 1.66 2.66 12.86
N GLY A 73 1.12 1.46 13.15
CA GLY A 73 0.28 1.20 14.32
C GLY A 73 -1.14 1.78 14.22
N ARG A 74 -1.53 2.29 13.05
CA ARG A 74 -2.88 2.84 12.78
C ARG A 74 -3.86 1.72 12.44
N TYR A 75 -4.08 0.80 13.40
CA TYR A 75 -4.82 -0.44 13.18
C TYR A 75 -6.26 -0.26 12.71
N ALA A 76 -6.97 0.78 13.17
CA ALA A 76 -8.32 1.08 12.69
C ALA A 76 -8.33 1.38 11.18
N GLY A 77 -7.41 2.24 10.70
CA GLY A 77 -7.28 2.54 9.28
C GLY A 77 -6.80 1.34 8.46
N ALA A 78 -5.93 0.49 9.02
CA ALA A 78 -5.53 -0.75 8.38
C ALA A 78 -6.71 -1.71 8.20
N LEU A 79 -7.58 -1.86 9.20
CA LEU A 79 -8.80 -2.68 9.11
C LEU A 79 -9.76 -2.19 8.03
N GLU A 80 -9.97 -0.87 7.93
CA GLU A 80 -10.82 -0.30 6.88
C GLU A 80 -10.28 -0.61 5.48
N ALA A 81 -8.97 -0.45 5.29
CA ALA A 81 -8.32 -0.74 4.02
C ALA A 81 -8.34 -2.25 3.69
N TYR A 82 -8.05 -3.14 4.65
CA TYR A 82 -8.18 -4.58 4.45
C TYR A 82 -9.61 -5.01 4.16
N ARG A 83 -10.60 -4.40 4.83
CA ARG A 83 -12.02 -4.62 4.52
C ARG A 83 -12.33 -4.21 3.09
N ARG A 84 -11.76 -3.11 2.60
CA ARG A 84 -11.95 -2.67 1.22
C ARG A 84 -11.35 -3.67 0.23
N VAL A 85 -10.17 -4.22 0.50
CA VAL A 85 -9.60 -5.33 -0.28
C VAL A 85 -10.56 -6.51 -0.32
N LEU A 86 -11.10 -6.94 0.82
CA LEU A 86 -12.04 -8.08 0.89
C LEU A 86 -13.39 -7.83 0.22
N LEU A 87 -13.81 -6.58 0.06
CA LEU A 87 -15.00 -6.22 -0.71
C LEU A 87 -14.76 -6.35 -2.22
N LEU A 88 -13.56 -6.06 -2.68
CA LEU A 88 -13.16 -6.09 -4.09
C LEU A 88 -12.73 -7.50 -4.52
N ASP A 89 -11.95 -8.18 -3.67
CA ASP A 89 -11.54 -9.57 -3.81
C ASP A 89 -11.81 -10.32 -2.51
N ARG A 90 -12.94 -11.04 -2.49
CA ARG A 90 -13.40 -11.84 -1.35
C ARG A 90 -12.48 -12.99 -0.97
N GLN A 91 -11.64 -13.46 -1.90
CA GLN A 91 -10.76 -14.61 -1.68
C GLN A 91 -9.32 -14.19 -1.39
N HIS A 92 -9.07 -12.88 -1.25
CA HIS A 92 -7.75 -12.34 -0.97
C HIS A 92 -7.21 -12.84 0.39
N THR A 93 -6.36 -13.86 0.34
CA THR A 93 -5.95 -14.62 1.53
C THR A 93 -5.17 -13.75 2.53
N MET A 94 -4.23 -12.93 2.05
CA MET A 94 -3.45 -12.04 2.92
C MET A 94 -4.34 -11.02 3.67
N ALA A 95 -5.21 -10.32 2.95
CA ALA A 95 -6.11 -9.34 3.55
C ALA A 95 -7.04 -9.97 4.58
N ARG A 96 -7.52 -11.19 4.34
CA ARG A 96 -8.37 -11.93 5.29
C ARG A 96 -7.61 -12.21 6.59
N ILE A 97 -6.42 -12.80 6.50
CA ILE A 97 -5.60 -13.14 7.67
C ILE A 97 -5.26 -11.87 8.47
N ARG A 98 -4.85 -10.80 7.78
CA ARG A 98 -4.48 -9.53 8.43
C ARG A 98 -5.69 -8.86 9.09
N TYR A 99 -6.84 -8.85 8.41
CA TYR A 99 -8.08 -8.32 8.95
C TYR A 99 -8.52 -9.08 10.21
N GLU A 100 -8.57 -10.41 10.16
CA GLU A 100 -8.97 -11.26 11.29
C GLU A 100 -8.05 -11.02 12.51
N SER A 101 -6.73 -11.01 12.29
CA SER A 101 -5.74 -10.77 13.34
C SER A 101 -5.87 -9.39 13.99
N LEU A 102 -6.04 -8.32 13.19
CA LEU A 102 -6.23 -6.98 13.72
C LEU A 102 -7.59 -6.79 14.40
N ALA A 103 -8.64 -7.42 13.87
CA ALA A 103 -9.97 -7.34 14.44
C ALA A 103 -10.03 -8.00 15.82
N GLU A 104 -9.36 -9.15 16.00
CA GLU A 104 -9.21 -9.80 17.30
C GLU A 104 -8.46 -8.92 18.30
N ARG A 105 -7.35 -8.31 17.88
CA ARG A 105 -6.55 -7.41 18.71
C ARG A 105 -7.32 -6.19 19.21
N LEU A 106 -8.28 -5.70 18.43
CA LEU A 106 -9.11 -4.55 18.78
C LEU A 106 -10.46 -4.92 19.40
N ARG A 107 -10.76 -6.21 19.61
CA ARG A 107 -11.96 -6.58 20.35
C ARG A 107 -11.84 -6.01 21.76
N PRO A 108 -12.84 -5.26 22.24
CA PRO A 108 -12.89 -4.93 23.65
C PRO A 108 -12.96 -6.26 24.42
N GLU A 109 -12.08 -6.43 25.41
CA GLU A 109 -12.19 -7.54 26.35
C GLU A 109 -13.60 -7.49 26.94
N SER A 110 -14.41 -8.50 26.61
CA SER A 110 -15.73 -8.66 27.20
C SER A 110 -15.53 -8.90 28.70
N LEU A 111 -15.82 -7.87 29.50
CA LEU A 111 -15.99 -7.95 30.96
C LEU A 111 -17.11 -8.93 31.34
#